data_AF-A0A931UTW8-F1
#
_entry.id   AF-A0A931UTW8-F1
#
_cell.length_a   1.000
_cell.length_b   1.000
_cell.length_c   1.000
_cell.angle_alpha   90.00
_cell.angle_beta   90.00
_cell.angle_gamma   90.00
#
_symmetry.space_group_name_H-M   'P 1'
#
loop_
_entity.id
_entity.type
_entity.pdbx_description
1 polymer ?
#
loop_
_entity_poly.entity_id
_entity_poly.type
_entity_poly.pdbx_seq_one_letter_code
_entity_poly.pdbx_strand_id
1 'polypeptide(L)'
;MAPSAATVADRLVTLKACVVYALGAPPRDVVAALRARANAEERARMDEKADEARDAFWTPIYDTPVFDALTPRERELSEATLITMAEQQQIDASWAVEGMAMLAWALGLLPELPAWDLQVEPSLLDAIPNPKALAMFREGVTLRPAEELHTARAAAELWHWRARTRELQENGFALPDELKKPGISSLDDIVRLTAAHAFAEGTIPRAIDGDFPARDQAYRALPDDAFHEVRSIAIERHRALEWLVGNAPDDAWDDAPTDT
;
A
#
# COMPACT_ATOMS: atom_id res chain seq x y z
N MET A 1 9.51 9.97 -15.58
CA MET A 1 8.95 9.32 -16.79
C MET A 1 8.08 8.20 -16.29
N ALA A 2 6.88 7.98 -16.83
CA ALA A 2 6.03 6.89 -16.36
C ALA A 2 6.67 5.51 -16.63
N PRO A 3 6.55 4.55 -15.70
CA PRO A 3 7.10 3.21 -15.87
C PRO A 3 6.42 2.46 -17.02
N SER A 4 7.17 1.57 -17.67
CA SER A 4 6.63 0.70 -18.71
C SER A 4 5.77 -0.43 -18.13
N ALA A 5 4.91 -1.08 -18.93
CA ALA A 5 4.14 -2.24 -18.48
C ALA A 5 5.02 -3.37 -17.91
N ALA A 6 6.20 -3.60 -18.52
CA ALA A 6 7.17 -4.57 -18.02
C ALA A 6 7.74 -4.16 -16.65
N THR A 7 8.09 -2.88 -16.47
CA THR A 7 8.56 -2.34 -15.19
C THR A 7 7.49 -2.49 -14.10
N VAL A 8 6.22 -2.23 -14.42
CA VAL A 8 5.09 -2.39 -13.50
C VAL A 8 4.89 -3.87 -13.13
N ALA A 9 5.03 -4.79 -14.10
CA ALA A 9 4.96 -6.22 -13.85
C ALA A 9 6.06 -6.71 -12.90
N ASP A 10 7.28 -6.18 -13.07
CA ASP A 10 8.41 -6.49 -12.19
C ASP A 10 8.12 -6.08 -10.77
N ARG A 11 7.70 -4.82 -10.60
CA ARG A 11 7.36 -4.27 -9.31
C ARG A 11 6.24 -5.05 -8.63
N LEU A 12 5.19 -5.42 -9.36
CA LEU A 12 4.09 -6.24 -8.84
C LEU A 12 4.58 -7.59 -8.29
N VAL A 13 5.44 -8.28 -9.03
CA VAL A 13 5.97 -9.58 -8.61
C VAL A 13 6.98 -9.44 -7.46
N THR A 14 7.77 -8.37 -7.43
CA THR A 14 8.65 -8.02 -6.30
C THR A 14 7.85 -7.80 -5.02
N LEU A 15 6.82 -6.95 -5.07
CA LEU A 15 5.94 -6.72 -3.93
C LEU A 15 5.25 -8.01 -3.47
N LYS A 16 4.83 -8.88 -4.40
CA LYS A 16 4.28 -10.20 -4.04
C LYS A 16 5.26 -11.02 -3.21
N ALA A 17 6.54 -11.07 -3.59
CA ALA A 17 7.54 -11.81 -2.83
C ALA A 17 7.66 -11.26 -1.40
N CYS A 18 7.74 -9.93 -1.25
CA CYS A 18 7.80 -9.25 0.05
C CYS A 18 6.56 -9.56 0.92
N VAL A 19 5.35 -9.40 0.36
CA VAL A 19 4.08 -9.66 1.07
C VAL A 19 3.98 -11.12 1.50
N VAL A 20 4.25 -12.07 0.60
CA VAL A 20 4.18 -13.51 0.92
C VAL A 20 5.17 -13.86 2.03
N TYR A 21 6.39 -13.32 1.99
CA TYR A 21 7.39 -13.56 3.02
C TYR A 21 6.96 -13.02 4.39
N ALA A 22 6.43 -11.80 4.42
CA ALA A 22 5.97 -11.14 5.65
C ALA A 22 4.73 -11.82 6.25
N LEU A 23 3.78 -12.25 5.43
CA LEU A 23 2.59 -12.99 5.87
C LEU A 23 2.92 -14.41 6.34
N GLY A 24 3.99 -15.02 5.81
CA GLY A 24 4.50 -16.30 6.29
C GLY A 24 5.19 -16.22 7.66
N ALA A 25 5.55 -15.01 8.11
CA ALA A 25 6.22 -14.81 9.39
C ALA A 25 5.21 -14.87 10.55
N PRO A 26 5.50 -15.58 11.66
CA PRO A 26 4.59 -15.63 12.80
C PRO A 26 4.37 -14.24 13.44
N PRO A 27 3.31 -14.03 14.24
CA PRO A 27 3.19 -12.81 15.04
C PRO A 27 4.41 -12.60 15.96
N ARG A 28 4.88 -11.36 16.08
CA ARG A 28 6.14 -11.03 16.79
C ARG A 28 6.07 -11.36 18.28
N ASP A 29 4.91 -11.17 18.90
CA ASP A 29 4.64 -11.53 20.30
C ASP A 29 4.75 -13.05 20.53
N VAL A 30 4.27 -13.85 19.57
CA VAL A 30 4.43 -15.32 19.58
C VAL A 30 5.90 -15.70 19.47
N VAL A 31 6.66 -15.09 18.54
CA VAL A 31 8.10 -15.34 18.41
C VAL A 31 8.85 -14.98 19.71
N ALA A 32 8.59 -13.79 20.27
CA ALA A 32 9.19 -13.35 21.52
C ALA A 32 8.89 -14.31 22.68
N ALA A 33 7.63 -14.73 22.83
CA ALA A 33 7.21 -15.68 23.85
C ALA A 33 7.91 -17.05 23.71
N LEU A 34 8.04 -17.55 22.47
CA LEU A 34 8.73 -18.82 22.20
C LEU A 34 10.23 -18.70 22.52
N ARG A 35 10.91 -17.63 22.07
CA ARG A 35 12.35 -17.42 22.32
C ARG A 35 12.68 -17.23 23.79
N ALA A 36 11.80 -16.57 24.56
CA ALA A 36 11.97 -16.36 25.99
C ALA A 36 11.89 -17.67 26.79
N ARG A 37 11.12 -18.66 26.31
CA ARG A 37 10.97 -19.98 26.93
C ARG A 37 12.05 -20.98 26.51
N ALA A 38 12.64 -20.77 25.33
CA ALA A 38 13.66 -21.65 24.78
C ALA A 38 14.98 -21.59 25.57
N ASN A 39 15.65 -22.73 25.69
CA ASN A 39 17.05 -22.79 26.13
C ASN A 39 18.02 -22.43 24.98
N ALA A 40 19.33 -22.44 25.25
CA ALA A 40 20.34 -22.04 24.26
C ALA A 40 20.36 -22.96 23.02
N GLU A 41 20.20 -24.26 23.20
CA GLU A 41 20.20 -25.25 22.12
C GLU A 41 18.93 -25.16 21.27
N GLU A 42 17.78 -24.93 21.92
CA GLU A 42 16.51 -24.68 21.25
C GLU A 42 16.54 -23.40 20.43
N ARG A 43 17.10 -22.30 20.97
CA ARG A 43 17.29 -21.05 20.21
C ARG A 43 18.18 -21.26 18.99
N ALA A 44 19.31 -21.94 19.14
CA ALA A 44 20.20 -22.22 18.01
C ALA A 44 19.49 -23.02 16.90
N ARG A 45 18.70 -24.04 17.26
CA ARG A 45 17.87 -24.78 16.29
C ARG A 45 16.80 -23.93 15.63
N MET A 46 16.18 -23.01 16.38
CA MET A 46 15.20 -22.08 15.81
C MET A 46 15.84 -21.14 14.81
N ASP A 47 17.02 -20.60 15.14
CA ASP A 47 17.79 -19.71 14.27
C ASP A 47 18.20 -20.44 12.98
N GLU A 48 18.78 -21.64 13.08
CA GLU A 48 19.16 -22.47 11.92
C GLU A 48 17.96 -22.76 11.00
N LYS A 49 16.81 -23.17 11.56
CA LYS A 49 15.59 -23.41 10.76
C LYS A 49 15.04 -22.13 10.13
N ALA A 50 15.21 -20.98 10.77
CA ALA A 50 14.74 -19.72 10.23
C ALA A 50 15.64 -19.23 9.09
N ASP A 51 16.95 -19.47 9.17
CA ASP A 51 17.88 -19.28 8.07
C ASP A 51 17.55 -20.22 6.89
N GLU A 52 17.35 -21.52 7.15
CA GLU A 52 16.93 -22.48 6.11
C GLU A 52 15.63 -22.05 5.42
N ALA A 53 14.63 -21.58 6.18
CA ALA A 53 13.36 -21.11 5.64
C ALA A 53 13.51 -19.82 4.80
N ARG A 54 14.31 -18.85 5.26
CA ARG A 54 14.64 -17.64 4.50
C ARG A 54 15.29 -18.02 3.18
N ASP A 55 16.34 -18.85 3.24
CA ASP A 55 17.13 -19.21 2.07
C ASP A 55 16.30 -20.04 1.08
N ALA A 56 15.46 -20.96 1.57
CA ALA A 56 14.53 -21.71 0.74
C ALA A 56 13.52 -20.80 0.02
N PHE A 57 13.10 -19.69 0.63
CA PHE A 57 12.18 -18.73 0.05
C PHE A 57 12.86 -17.80 -0.97
N TRP A 58 13.98 -17.18 -0.61
CA TRP A 58 14.62 -16.12 -1.39
C TRP A 58 15.63 -16.60 -2.43
N THR A 59 16.29 -17.75 -2.22
CA THR A 59 17.27 -18.28 -3.20
C THR A 59 16.68 -18.44 -4.60
N PRO A 60 15.46 -18.98 -4.80
CA PRO A 60 14.84 -19.07 -6.12
C PRO A 60 14.53 -17.72 -6.77
N ILE A 61 14.58 -16.62 -6.01
CA ILE A 61 14.29 -15.25 -6.45
C ILE A 61 15.59 -14.51 -6.80
N TYR A 62 16.71 -14.82 -6.14
CA TYR A 62 18.01 -14.16 -6.36
C TYR A 62 18.48 -14.17 -7.81
N ASP A 63 18.26 -15.27 -8.54
CA ASP A 63 18.63 -15.38 -9.96
C ASP A 63 17.57 -14.82 -10.92
N THR A 64 16.58 -14.09 -10.40
CA THR A 64 15.50 -13.49 -11.20
C THR A 64 15.61 -11.97 -11.20
N PRO A 65 15.14 -11.30 -12.27
CA PRO A 65 15.08 -9.83 -12.29
C PRO A 65 14.27 -9.18 -11.15
N VAL A 66 13.43 -9.96 -10.46
CA VAL A 66 12.69 -9.52 -9.26
C VAL A 66 13.65 -9.04 -8.18
N PHE A 67 14.77 -9.73 -7.99
CA PHE A 67 15.76 -9.38 -6.96
C PHE A 67 16.49 -8.09 -7.30
N ASP A 68 16.75 -7.82 -8.57
CA ASP A 68 17.35 -6.57 -9.02
C ASP A 68 16.41 -5.37 -8.77
N ALA A 69 15.10 -5.61 -8.85
CA ALA A 69 14.06 -4.62 -8.63
C ALA A 69 13.71 -4.35 -7.14
N LEU A 70 14.38 -5.03 -6.19
CA LEU A 70 14.19 -4.76 -4.77
C LEU A 70 14.74 -3.38 -4.41
N THR A 71 13.93 -2.61 -3.68
CA THR A 71 14.38 -1.37 -3.03
C THR A 71 15.30 -1.70 -1.84
N PRO A 72 16.05 -0.72 -1.29
CA PRO A 72 16.87 -0.95 -0.11
C PRO A 72 16.11 -1.58 1.06
N ARG A 73 14.88 -1.11 1.34
CA ARG A 73 14.05 -1.65 2.42
C ARG A 73 13.64 -3.10 2.20
N GLU A 74 13.38 -3.47 0.95
CA GLU A 74 13.00 -4.84 0.60
C GLU A 74 14.20 -5.79 0.59
N ARG A 75 15.39 -5.28 0.27
CA ARG A 75 16.64 -6.05 0.44
C ARG A 75 16.87 -6.36 1.91
N GLU A 76 16.70 -5.37 2.80
CA GLU A 76 16.78 -5.60 4.25
C GLU A 76 15.76 -6.66 4.72
N LEU A 77 14.53 -6.64 4.19
CA LEU A 77 13.53 -7.67 4.46
C LEU A 77 14.01 -9.07 4.00
N SER A 78 14.64 -9.15 2.81
CA SER A 78 15.14 -10.40 2.25
C SER A 78 16.31 -11.01 3.04
N GLU A 79 17.05 -10.20 3.78
CA GLU A 79 18.15 -10.63 4.65
C GLU A 79 17.65 -11.10 6.02
N ALA A 80 16.53 -10.55 6.49
CA ALA A 80 15.90 -10.93 7.75
C ALA A 80 15.28 -12.34 7.67
N THR A 81 15.34 -13.09 8.77
CA THR A 81 14.65 -14.38 8.89
C THR A 81 13.21 -14.18 9.39
N LEU A 82 12.36 -15.19 9.26
CA LEU A 82 10.99 -15.15 9.79
C LEU A 82 10.92 -14.88 11.31
N ILE A 83 12.01 -15.07 12.06
CA ILE A 83 12.03 -14.83 13.52
C ILE A 83 12.92 -13.65 13.94
N THR A 84 13.74 -13.11 13.04
CA THR A 84 14.55 -11.90 13.28
C THR A 84 14.01 -10.65 12.60
N MET A 85 13.06 -10.81 11.67
CA MET A 85 12.29 -9.72 11.06
C MET A 85 11.65 -8.83 12.14
N ALA A 86 11.86 -7.52 12.03
CA ALA A 86 11.28 -6.54 12.92
C ALA A 86 9.76 -6.43 12.71
N GLU A 87 9.04 -6.00 13.76
CA GLU A 87 7.59 -5.79 13.70
C GLU A 87 7.20 -4.80 12.61
N GLN A 88 7.87 -3.65 12.54
CA GLN A 88 7.60 -2.64 11.53
C GLN A 88 7.86 -3.16 10.11
N GLN A 89 8.91 -3.96 9.90
CA GLN A 89 9.18 -4.59 8.60
C GLN A 89 8.04 -5.52 8.18
N GLN A 90 7.51 -6.31 9.12
CA GLN A 90 6.38 -7.21 8.85
C GLN A 90 5.11 -6.40 8.50
N ILE A 91 4.83 -5.35 9.27
CA ILE A 91 3.67 -4.46 9.05
C ILE A 91 3.78 -3.77 7.69
N ASP A 92 4.88 -3.09 7.41
CA ASP A 92 5.09 -2.34 6.16
C ASP A 92 4.99 -3.26 4.94
N ALA A 93 5.63 -4.42 4.99
CA ALA A 93 5.57 -5.39 3.92
C ALA A 93 4.17 -5.96 3.72
N SER A 94 3.38 -6.16 4.79
CA SER A 94 2.00 -6.63 4.67
C SER A 94 1.08 -5.58 4.03
N TRP A 95 1.29 -4.30 4.33
CA TRP A 95 0.51 -3.19 3.77
C TRP A 95 0.78 -2.96 2.28
N ALA A 96 1.93 -3.40 1.78
CA ALA A 96 2.25 -3.32 0.35
C ALA A 96 1.24 -4.05 -0.56
N VAL A 97 0.39 -4.93 -0.01
CA VAL A 97 -0.73 -5.57 -0.73
C VAL A 97 -1.68 -4.54 -1.37
N GLU A 98 -1.85 -3.37 -0.76
CA GLU A 98 -2.69 -2.30 -1.29
C GLU A 98 -2.06 -1.66 -2.53
N GLY A 99 -0.75 -1.41 -2.50
CA GLY A 99 0.01 -0.97 -3.66
C GLY A 99 0.01 -2.02 -4.77
N MET A 100 0.17 -3.30 -4.42
CA MET A 100 0.06 -4.42 -5.37
C MET A 100 -1.28 -4.45 -6.09
N ALA A 101 -2.37 -4.19 -5.38
CA ALA A 101 -3.69 -4.17 -5.98
C ALA A 101 -3.83 -3.06 -7.03
N MET A 102 -3.22 -1.89 -6.81
CA MET A 102 -3.19 -0.82 -7.81
C MET A 102 -2.38 -1.23 -9.04
N LEU A 103 -1.22 -1.86 -8.85
CA LEU A 103 -0.40 -2.36 -9.97
C LEU A 103 -1.11 -3.46 -10.75
N ALA A 104 -1.76 -4.40 -10.06
CA ALA A 104 -2.54 -5.48 -10.67
C ALA A 104 -3.74 -4.93 -11.45
N TRP A 105 -4.45 -3.95 -10.91
CA TRP A 105 -5.48 -3.23 -11.63
C TRP A 105 -4.92 -2.51 -12.87
N ALA A 106 -3.81 -1.79 -12.74
CA ALA A 106 -3.17 -1.06 -13.85
C ALA A 106 -2.73 -1.99 -14.99
N LEU A 107 -2.35 -3.23 -14.70
CA LEU A 107 -1.99 -4.27 -15.68
C LEU A 107 -3.21 -5.07 -16.21
N GLY A 108 -4.43 -4.75 -15.77
CA GLY A 108 -5.65 -5.42 -16.20
C GLY A 108 -5.90 -6.79 -15.57
N LEU A 109 -5.15 -7.17 -14.52
CA LEU A 109 -5.41 -8.39 -13.76
C LEU A 109 -6.65 -8.27 -12.87
N LEU A 110 -6.94 -7.06 -12.40
CA LEU A 110 -8.19 -6.74 -11.72
C LEU A 110 -9.11 -5.96 -12.67
N PRO A 111 -10.37 -6.41 -12.84
CA PRO A 111 -11.31 -5.76 -13.76
C PRO A 111 -11.70 -4.37 -13.27
N GLU A 112 -11.82 -4.20 -11.95
CA GLU A 112 -12.28 -2.99 -11.28
C GLU A 112 -11.25 -2.49 -10.28
N LEU A 113 -11.26 -1.19 -10.03
CA LEU A 113 -10.42 -0.57 -9.02
C LEU A 113 -10.93 -0.98 -7.63
N PRO A 114 -10.07 -1.45 -6.72
CA PRO A 114 -10.47 -1.77 -5.35
C PRO A 114 -11.13 -0.60 -4.62
N ALA A 115 -12.10 -0.90 -3.73
CA ALA A 115 -12.81 0.10 -2.93
C ALA A 115 -11.87 0.78 -1.92
N TRP A 116 -11.98 2.10 -1.76
CA TRP A 116 -11.02 2.94 -0.99
C TRP A 116 -11.11 2.79 0.53
N ASP A 117 -12.13 2.10 1.02
CA ASP A 117 -12.47 1.96 2.44
C ASP A 117 -12.41 0.51 2.94
N LEU A 118 -11.99 -0.41 2.08
CA LEU A 118 -11.85 -1.83 2.35
C LEU A 118 -10.46 -2.33 1.96
N GLN A 119 -9.84 -3.06 2.88
CA GLN A 119 -8.57 -3.73 2.63
C GLN A 119 -8.74 -4.81 1.55
N VAL A 120 -7.70 -4.98 0.75
CA VAL A 120 -7.64 -6.02 -0.27
C VAL A 120 -7.41 -7.37 0.37
N GLU A 121 -8.21 -8.35 -0.03
CA GLU A 121 -8.10 -9.72 0.46
C GLU A 121 -6.79 -10.39 0.02
N PRO A 122 -6.15 -11.21 0.88
CA PRO A 122 -4.93 -11.93 0.54
C PRO A 122 -5.04 -12.86 -0.68
N SER A 123 -6.25 -13.27 -1.07
CA SER A 123 -6.50 -14.04 -2.29
C SER A 123 -6.05 -13.33 -3.57
N LEU A 124 -5.80 -12.00 -3.54
CA LEU A 124 -5.18 -11.29 -4.66
C LEU A 124 -3.84 -11.93 -5.07
N LEU A 125 -3.10 -12.50 -4.12
CA LEU A 125 -1.80 -13.14 -4.36
C LEU A 125 -1.89 -14.31 -5.34
N ASP A 126 -3.06 -14.96 -5.44
CA ASP A 126 -3.30 -16.09 -6.33
C ASP A 126 -3.39 -15.66 -7.80
N ALA A 127 -3.83 -14.43 -8.06
CA ALA A 127 -3.95 -13.88 -9.41
C ALA A 127 -2.61 -13.39 -9.99
N ILE A 128 -1.60 -13.21 -9.14
CA ILE A 128 -0.31 -12.65 -9.52
C ILE A 128 0.65 -13.81 -9.82
N PRO A 129 1.41 -13.78 -10.94
CA PRO A 129 2.32 -14.87 -11.27
C PRO A 129 3.44 -15.02 -10.25
N ASN A 130 3.96 -16.25 -10.14
CA ASN A 130 5.16 -16.50 -9.37
C ASN A 130 6.40 -15.97 -10.10
N PRO A 131 7.50 -15.62 -9.40
CA PRO A 131 8.73 -15.07 -10.00
C PRO A 131 9.26 -15.86 -11.22
N LYS A 132 9.15 -17.18 -11.21
CA LYS A 132 9.57 -18.05 -12.33
C LYS A 132 8.79 -17.83 -13.63
N ALA A 133 7.56 -17.32 -13.55
CA ALA A 133 6.70 -17.02 -14.70
C ALA A 133 6.80 -15.56 -15.17
N LEU A 134 7.67 -14.75 -14.54
CA LEU A 134 7.76 -13.31 -14.81
C LEU A 134 8.06 -13.00 -16.28
N ALA A 135 8.96 -13.75 -16.92
CA ALA A 135 9.33 -13.51 -18.32
C ALA A 135 8.12 -13.58 -19.27
N MET A 136 7.34 -14.67 -19.20
CA MET A 136 6.11 -14.80 -19.97
C MET A 136 5.06 -13.75 -19.59
N PHE A 137 4.96 -13.43 -18.29
CA PHE A 137 4.00 -12.43 -17.82
C PHE A 137 4.30 -11.04 -18.39
N ARG A 138 5.56 -10.60 -18.37
CA ARG A 138 6.01 -9.31 -18.93
C ARG A 138 5.61 -9.12 -20.40
N GLU A 139 5.71 -10.18 -21.20
CA GLU A 139 5.39 -10.14 -22.62
C GLU A 139 3.88 -10.04 -22.90
N GLY A 140 3.05 -10.51 -21.96
CA GLY A 140 1.60 -10.61 -22.12
C GLY A 140 0.80 -9.45 -21.52
N VAL A 141 1.44 -8.51 -20.81
CA VAL A 141 0.74 -7.44 -20.11
C VAL A 141 0.77 -6.11 -20.85
N THR A 142 -0.28 -5.34 -20.63
CA THR A 142 -0.44 -3.96 -21.13
C THR A 142 -0.97 -3.10 -20.01
N LEU A 143 -0.48 -1.85 -19.93
CA LEU A 143 -1.05 -0.89 -18.99
C LEU A 143 -2.42 -0.40 -19.49
N ARG A 144 -3.28 -0.10 -18.53
CA ARG A 144 -4.48 0.71 -18.76
C ARG A 144 -4.11 2.07 -19.37
N PRO A 145 -5.05 2.72 -20.09
CA PRO A 145 -4.84 4.04 -20.66
C PRO A 145 -4.38 5.06 -19.62
N ALA A 146 -3.48 5.98 -20.03
CA ALA A 146 -2.93 6.99 -19.13
C ALA A 146 -4.02 7.84 -18.45
N GLU A 147 -5.10 8.17 -19.15
CA GLU A 147 -6.23 8.92 -18.57
C GLU A 147 -6.91 8.18 -17.42
N GLU A 148 -7.06 6.85 -17.51
CA GLU A 148 -7.60 6.03 -16.42
C GLU A 148 -6.66 6.05 -15.21
N LEU A 149 -5.33 5.94 -15.43
CA LEU A 149 -4.33 5.97 -14.37
C LEU A 149 -4.30 7.33 -13.65
N HIS A 150 -4.35 8.43 -14.40
CA HIS A 150 -4.40 9.77 -13.81
C HIS A 150 -5.71 10.02 -13.04
N THR A 151 -6.84 9.51 -13.54
CA THR A 151 -8.12 9.59 -12.84
C THR A 151 -8.07 8.84 -11.50
N ALA A 152 -7.53 7.61 -11.51
CA ALA A 152 -7.34 6.84 -10.29
C ALA A 152 -6.38 7.52 -9.30
N ARG A 153 -5.26 8.09 -9.78
CA ARG A 153 -4.32 8.85 -8.95
C ARG A 153 -4.99 10.06 -8.29
N ALA A 154 -5.77 10.84 -9.04
CA ALA A 154 -6.49 11.99 -8.50
C ALA A 154 -7.50 11.58 -7.41
N ALA A 155 -8.20 10.45 -7.60
CA ALA A 155 -9.05 9.88 -6.55
C ALA A 155 -8.22 9.48 -5.31
N ALA A 156 -7.10 8.80 -5.49
CA ALA A 156 -6.22 8.37 -4.39
C ALA A 156 -5.69 9.54 -3.57
N GLU A 157 -5.23 10.60 -4.25
CA GLU A 157 -4.78 11.85 -3.63
C GLU A 157 -5.89 12.44 -2.77
N LEU A 158 -7.11 12.48 -3.28
CA LEU A 158 -8.26 13.03 -2.57
C LEU A 158 -8.61 12.23 -1.31
N TRP A 159 -8.56 10.89 -1.39
CA TRP A 159 -8.75 10.01 -0.23
C TRP A 159 -7.65 10.19 0.82
N HIS A 160 -6.39 10.29 0.39
CA HIS A 160 -5.26 10.54 1.29
C HIS A 160 -5.38 11.93 1.92
N TRP A 161 -5.67 12.97 1.14
CA TRP A 161 -5.95 14.32 1.64
C TRP A 161 -7.03 14.32 2.71
N ARG A 162 -8.12 13.56 2.51
CA ARG A 162 -9.19 13.48 3.51
C ARG A 162 -8.71 12.86 4.81
N ALA A 163 -7.93 11.78 4.74
CA ALA A 163 -7.33 11.14 5.90
C ALA A 163 -6.41 12.11 6.65
N ARG A 164 -5.54 12.82 5.93
CA ARG A 164 -4.64 13.83 6.48
C ARG A 164 -5.39 15.00 7.12
N THR A 165 -6.47 15.42 6.50
CA THR A 165 -7.33 16.50 7.03
C THR A 165 -7.97 16.10 8.37
N ARG A 166 -8.34 14.82 8.55
CA ARG A 166 -8.82 14.33 9.86
C ARG A 166 -7.73 14.41 10.91
N GLU A 167 -6.50 13.98 10.59
CA GLU A 167 -5.38 14.11 11.54
C GLU A 167 -5.14 15.58 11.94
N LEU A 168 -5.21 16.51 10.99
CA LEU A 168 -5.06 17.93 11.28
C LEU A 168 -6.16 18.41 12.24
N GLN A 169 -7.41 17.99 12.02
CA GLN A 169 -8.53 18.31 12.92
C GLN A 169 -8.33 17.74 14.33
N GLU A 170 -7.93 16.47 14.44
CA GLU A 170 -7.67 15.79 15.73
C GLU A 170 -6.49 16.43 16.48
N ASN A 171 -5.49 16.93 15.76
CA ASN A 171 -4.36 17.68 16.32
C ASN A 171 -4.67 19.15 16.61
N GLY A 172 -5.93 19.59 16.45
CA GLY A 172 -6.38 20.93 16.78
C GLY A 172 -5.88 22.01 15.80
N PHE A 173 -5.56 21.64 14.56
CA PHE A 173 -5.18 22.61 13.54
C PHE A 173 -6.34 23.58 13.27
N ALA A 174 -6.07 24.87 13.46
CA ALA A 174 -6.99 25.94 13.11
C ALA A 174 -6.69 26.43 11.70
N LEU A 175 -7.75 26.62 10.90
CA LEU A 175 -7.61 27.19 9.55
C LEU A 175 -7.00 28.61 9.66
N PRO A 176 -5.90 28.91 8.93
CA PRO A 176 -5.33 30.25 8.85
C PRO A 176 -6.35 31.30 8.40
N ASP A 177 -6.25 32.52 8.92
CA ASP A 177 -7.21 33.59 8.64
C ASP A 177 -7.25 33.98 7.16
N GLU A 178 -6.14 33.83 6.44
CA GLU A 178 -6.02 34.10 5.01
C GLU A 178 -6.84 33.14 4.15
N LEU A 179 -7.12 31.94 4.67
CA LEU A 179 -7.93 30.91 4.00
C LEU A 179 -9.41 31.02 4.38
N LYS A 180 -9.75 31.77 5.44
CA LYS A 180 -11.15 31.99 5.83
C LYS A 180 -11.83 32.95 4.86
N LYS A 181 -13.01 32.54 4.38
CA LYS A 181 -13.84 33.31 3.44
C LYS A 181 -15.32 33.09 3.79
N PRO A 182 -16.27 33.91 3.30
CA PRO A 182 -17.69 33.63 3.51
C PRO A 182 -18.05 32.20 3.08
N GLY A 183 -18.54 31.38 4.01
CA GLY A 183 -18.84 29.96 3.80
C GLY A 183 -17.69 28.97 4.06
N ILE A 184 -16.48 29.44 4.34
CA ILE A 184 -15.31 28.62 4.70
C ILE A 184 -14.67 29.21 5.97
N SER A 185 -14.93 28.58 7.11
CA SER A 185 -14.41 29.02 8.42
C SER A 185 -13.58 27.96 9.13
N SER A 186 -13.64 26.71 8.65
CA SER A 186 -13.02 25.55 9.27
C SER A 186 -12.55 24.54 8.22
N LEU A 187 -11.70 23.60 8.62
CA LEU A 187 -11.39 22.43 7.79
C LEU A 187 -12.64 21.62 7.44
N ASP A 188 -13.65 21.61 8.32
CA ASP A 188 -14.90 20.90 8.06
C ASP A 188 -15.69 21.49 6.89
N ASP A 189 -15.69 22.82 6.77
CA ASP A 189 -16.32 23.49 5.62
C ASP A 189 -15.60 23.14 4.31
N ILE A 190 -14.27 23.02 4.34
CA ILE A 190 -13.47 22.58 3.20
C ILE A 190 -13.84 21.14 2.83
N VAL A 191 -13.85 20.22 3.81
CA VAL A 191 -14.27 18.82 3.59
C VAL A 191 -15.65 18.75 2.96
N ARG A 192 -16.61 19.54 3.45
CA ARG A 192 -17.98 19.54 2.94
C ARG A 192 -18.08 20.00 1.49
N LEU A 193 -17.36 21.07 1.14
CA LEU A 193 -17.29 21.56 -0.24
C LEU A 193 -16.59 20.56 -1.16
N THR A 194 -15.47 20.01 -0.72
CA THR A 194 -14.69 19.01 -1.47
C THR A 194 -15.50 17.73 -1.69
N ALA A 195 -16.18 17.20 -0.68
CA ALA A 195 -17.02 16.00 -0.81
C ALA A 195 -18.19 16.23 -1.77
N ALA A 196 -18.85 17.40 -1.71
CA ALA A 196 -19.91 17.75 -2.64
C ALA A 196 -19.42 17.81 -4.09
N HIS A 197 -18.23 18.40 -4.31
CA HIS A 197 -17.61 18.48 -5.63
C HIS A 197 -17.19 17.09 -6.15
N ALA A 198 -16.50 16.30 -5.33
CA ALA A 198 -16.06 14.95 -5.68
C ALA A 198 -17.23 14.02 -6.02
N PHE A 199 -18.37 14.18 -5.35
CA PHE A 199 -19.59 13.45 -5.70
C PHE A 199 -20.15 13.92 -7.05
N ALA A 200 -20.20 15.23 -7.30
CA ALA A 200 -20.69 15.77 -8.57
C ALA A 200 -19.83 15.34 -9.77
N GLU A 201 -18.54 15.11 -9.56
CA GLU A 201 -17.60 14.60 -10.58
C GLU A 201 -17.56 13.06 -10.65
N GLY A 202 -18.24 12.36 -9.75
CA GLY A 202 -18.25 10.89 -9.70
C GLY A 202 -16.98 10.25 -9.15
N THR A 203 -16.06 11.03 -8.56
CA THR A 203 -14.84 10.54 -7.89
C THR A 203 -15.17 9.72 -6.64
N ILE A 204 -16.25 10.09 -5.95
CA ILE A 204 -16.82 9.32 -4.84
C ILE A 204 -18.28 8.95 -5.16
N PRO A 205 -18.77 7.78 -4.71
CA PRO A 205 -20.11 7.30 -5.10
C PRO A 205 -21.26 8.10 -4.48
N ARG A 206 -21.03 8.74 -3.33
CA ARG A 206 -21.97 9.61 -2.61
C ARG A 206 -21.22 10.44 -1.57
N ALA A 207 -21.83 11.51 -1.08
CA ALA A 207 -21.42 12.15 0.16
C ALA A 207 -22.35 11.71 1.31
N ILE A 208 -21.80 11.40 2.48
CA ILE A 208 -22.57 11.05 3.69
C ILE A 208 -22.32 12.14 4.73
N ASP A 209 -23.39 12.82 5.17
CA ASP A 209 -23.32 13.95 6.12
C ASP A 209 -22.27 15.01 5.74
N GLY A 210 -22.17 15.29 4.43
CA GLY A 210 -21.22 16.25 3.89
C GLY A 210 -19.75 15.82 4.02
N ASP A 211 -19.48 14.51 4.00
CA ASP A 211 -18.13 13.95 4.04
C ASP A 211 -17.99 12.76 3.06
N PHE A 212 -16.79 12.23 2.94
CA PHE A 212 -16.44 11.05 2.16
C PHE A 212 -17.12 9.80 2.74
N PRO A 213 -17.60 8.88 1.90
CA PRO A 213 -18.30 7.68 2.35
C PRO A 213 -17.30 6.55 2.66
N ALA A 214 -17.08 6.20 3.92
CA ALA A 214 -16.23 5.07 4.28
C ALA A 214 -17.00 4.10 5.18
N ARG A 215 -17.07 2.82 4.80
CA ARG A 215 -17.77 1.75 5.52
C ARG A 215 -19.21 2.12 5.87
N ASP A 216 -19.94 2.61 4.86
CA ASP A 216 -21.33 3.08 4.95
C ASP A 216 -21.59 4.24 5.93
N GLN A 217 -20.55 4.96 6.35
CA GLN A 217 -20.67 6.14 7.22
C GLN A 217 -19.83 7.32 6.72
N ALA A 218 -20.08 8.50 7.29
CA ALA A 218 -19.24 9.66 7.04
C ALA A 218 -17.82 9.41 7.57
N TYR A 219 -16.79 9.79 6.82
CA TYR A 219 -15.38 9.55 7.17
C TYR A 219 -15.01 10.08 8.57
N ARG A 220 -15.51 11.26 8.93
CA ARG A 220 -15.40 11.86 10.29
C ARG A 220 -15.88 10.97 11.43
N ALA A 221 -16.79 10.03 11.16
CA ALA A 221 -17.43 9.19 12.16
C ALA A 221 -16.76 7.81 12.30
N LEU A 222 -15.72 7.52 11.51
CA LEU A 222 -14.97 6.27 11.65
C LEU A 222 -14.37 6.16 13.07
N PRO A 223 -14.51 5.01 13.75
CA PRO A 223 -13.75 4.74 14.97
C PRO A 223 -12.25 4.69 14.64
N ASP A 224 -11.40 4.86 15.66
CA ASP A 224 -9.95 5.05 15.49
C ASP A 224 -9.29 3.89 14.72
N ASP A 225 -9.67 2.65 15.01
CA ASP A 225 -9.18 1.46 14.32
C ASP A 225 -9.55 1.47 12.83
N ALA A 226 -10.81 1.73 12.50
CA ALA A 226 -11.28 1.84 11.12
C ALA A 226 -10.62 3.02 10.40
N PHE A 227 -10.40 4.15 11.09
CA PHE A 227 -9.70 5.29 10.53
C PHE A 227 -8.26 4.97 10.19
N HIS A 228 -7.51 4.35 11.10
CA HIS A 228 -6.12 3.97 10.86
C HIS A 228 -6.01 3.01 9.68
N GLU A 229 -6.95 2.07 9.54
CA GLU A 229 -6.97 1.14 8.40
C GLU A 229 -7.23 1.87 7.08
N VAL A 230 -8.33 2.65 6.99
CA VAL A 230 -8.70 3.38 5.76
C VAL A 230 -7.63 4.40 5.36
N ARG A 231 -6.98 5.02 6.34
CA ARG A 231 -5.84 5.91 6.11
C ARG A 231 -4.66 5.15 5.49
N SER A 232 -4.28 4.00 6.03
CA SER A 232 -3.19 3.18 5.48
C SER A 232 -3.49 2.74 4.04
N ILE A 233 -4.73 2.33 3.76
CA ILE A 233 -5.21 2.01 2.41
C ILE A 233 -4.99 3.21 1.47
N ALA A 234 -5.45 4.39 1.86
CA ALA A 234 -5.33 5.59 1.03
C ALA A 234 -3.86 5.95 0.75
N ILE A 235 -2.97 5.86 1.75
CA ILE A 235 -1.55 6.15 1.61
C ILE A 235 -0.87 5.19 0.63
N GLU A 236 -1.03 3.88 0.83
CA GLU A 236 -0.36 2.87 0.02
C GLU A 236 -0.82 2.90 -1.43
N ARG A 237 -2.12 3.10 -1.65
CA ARG A 237 -2.67 3.23 -3.00
C ARG A 237 -2.26 4.53 -3.67
N HIS A 238 -2.23 5.65 -2.93
CA HIS A 238 -1.76 6.93 -3.46
C HIS A 238 -0.29 6.81 -3.90
N ARG A 239 0.59 6.25 -3.06
CA ARG A 239 2.00 6.00 -3.39
C ARG A 239 2.16 5.19 -4.68
N ALA A 240 1.43 4.08 -4.79
CA ALA A 240 1.50 3.22 -5.97
C ALA A 240 1.05 3.94 -7.25
N LEU A 241 -0.03 4.73 -7.16
CA LEU A 241 -0.56 5.48 -8.31
C LEU A 241 0.32 6.67 -8.70
N GLU A 242 0.99 7.31 -7.74
CA GLU A 242 2.02 8.33 -7.98
C GLU A 242 3.21 7.78 -8.78
N TRP A 243 3.68 6.60 -8.38
CA TRP A 243 4.72 5.89 -9.12
C TRP A 243 4.25 5.51 -10.53
N LEU A 244 3.04 4.96 -10.67
CA LEU A 244 2.45 4.56 -11.97
C LEU A 244 2.34 5.70 -12.98
N VAL A 245 2.06 6.93 -12.53
CA VAL A 245 2.00 8.10 -13.41
C VAL A 245 3.36 8.77 -13.63
N GLY A 246 4.43 8.24 -13.03
CA GLY A 246 5.81 8.66 -13.27
C GLY A 246 6.28 9.88 -12.48
N ASN A 247 5.64 10.16 -11.34
CA ASN A 247 5.98 11.27 -10.45
C ASN A 247 7.09 10.93 -9.45
N ALA A 248 7.42 9.64 -9.30
CA ALA A 248 8.55 9.22 -8.48
C ALA A 248 9.90 9.68 -9.10
N PRO A 249 10.79 10.28 -8.31
CA PRO A 249 12.12 10.69 -8.78
C PRO A 249 12.91 9.45 -9.19
N ASP A 250 13.58 9.51 -10.35
CA ASP A 250 14.42 8.42 -10.88
C ASP A 250 13.73 7.04 -10.93
N ASP A 251 12.40 7.00 -11.03
CA ASP A 251 11.58 5.77 -10.99
C ASP A 251 11.68 5.00 -9.64
N ALA A 252 12.14 5.68 -8.58
CA ALA A 252 12.33 5.09 -7.26
C ALA A 252 10.99 4.90 -6.52
N TRP A 253 10.55 3.65 -6.42
CA TRP A 253 9.28 3.26 -5.78
C TRP A 253 9.09 3.85 -4.37
N ASP A 254 10.12 3.78 -3.52
CA ASP A 254 10.05 4.23 -2.12
C ASP A 254 9.99 5.76 -1.99
N ASP A 255 10.33 6.49 -3.05
CA ASP A 255 10.42 7.96 -3.07
C ASP A 255 9.24 8.60 -3.82
N ALA A 256 8.22 7.81 -4.19
CA ALA A 256 7.01 8.35 -4.79
C ALA A 256 6.36 9.39 -3.85
N PRO A 257 6.12 10.62 -4.31
CA PRO A 257 5.66 11.70 -3.44
C PRO A 257 4.22 11.42 -2.98
N THR A 258 3.95 11.55 -1.70
CA THR A 258 2.60 11.40 -1.14
C THR A 258 2.16 12.60 -0.32
N ASP A 259 2.78 13.75 -0.53
CA ASP A 259 2.40 14.99 0.14
C ASP A 259 1.04 15.47 -0.39
N THR A 260 0.10 15.72 0.52
CA THR A 260 -1.28 16.19 0.23
C THR A 260 -1.68 17.35 1.13
#